data_AF-A0A6J5ATT9-F1
#
_entry.id   AF-A0A6J5ATT9-F1
#
_cell.length_a   1.000
_cell.length_b   1.000
_cell.length_c   1.000
_cell.angle_alpha   90.00
_cell.angle_beta   90.00
_cell.angle_gamma   90.00
#
_symmetry.space_group_name_H-M   'P 1'
#
loop_
_entity.id
_entity.type
_entity.pdbx_description
1 polymer ?
#
loop_
_entity_poly.entity_id
_entity_poly.type
_entity_poly.pdbx_seq_one_letter_code
_entity_poly.pdbx_strand_id
1 'polypeptide(L)'
;MAIVMNVAGYAEALNSAVTVHIADHCEIPVASIPGLVMTKVIAWLDRGQSKPKDAVDFRYPLENYAAAGNVDRLYGEELPLLAACDYVFERAGPRLLGMDIALIACAESKGTDRPYFD
;
A
#
# COMPACT_ATOMS: atom_id res chain seq x y z
N MET A 1 29.99 -3.24 10.90
CA MET A 1 28.87 -2.29 11.06
C MET A 1 27.63 -2.97 10.51
N ALA A 2 26.62 -3.23 11.35
CA ALA A 2 25.40 -3.92 10.93
C ALA A 2 24.45 -2.92 10.25
N ILE A 3 23.84 -3.32 9.14
CA ILE A 3 22.77 -2.55 8.49
C ILE A 3 21.47 -2.94 9.21
N VAL A 4 20.87 -1.99 9.91
CA VAL A 4 19.56 -2.16 10.55
C VAL A 4 18.49 -1.67 9.60
N MET A 5 17.48 -2.50 9.33
CA MET A 5 16.36 -2.18 8.46
C MET A 5 15.07 -2.10 9.27
N ASN A 6 14.33 -1.01 9.11
CA ASN A 6 12.97 -0.92 9.63
C ASN A 6 12.04 -1.84 8.82
N VAL A 7 11.33 -2.71 9.52
CA VAL A 7 10.36 -3.68 8.96
C VAL A 7 8.92 -3.35 9.35
N ALA A 8 8.66 -2.18 9.93
CA ALA A 8 7.30 -1.72 10.17
C ALA A 8 6.50 -1.73 8.85
N GLY A 9 5.25 -2.19 8.93
CA GLY A 9 4.37 -2.36 7.77
C GLY A 9 4.56 -3.66 6.99
N TYR A 10 5.55 -4.50 7.31
CA TYR A 10 5.77 -5.75 6.56
C TYR A 10 4.70 -6.80 6.88
N ALA A 11 4.27 -6.89 8.14
CA ALA A 11 3.21 -7.82 8.55
C ALA A 11 1.88 -7.44 7.90
N GLU A 12 1.54 -6.16 7.91
CA GLU A 12 0.33 -5.61 7.31
C GLU A 12 0.35 -5.76 5.78
N ALA A 13 1.50 -5.54 5.14
CA ALA A 13 1.66 -5.77 3.69
C ALA A 13 1.55 -7.25 3.31
N LEU A 14 2.02 -8.17 4.17
CA LEU A 14 1.88 -9.61 3.97
C LEU A 14 0.42 -10.06 4.17
N ASN A 15 -0.23 -9.58 5.24
CA ASN A 15 -1.62 -9.93 5.55
C ASN A 15 -2.61 -9.42 4.50
N SER A 16 -2.27 -8.32 3.82
CA SER A 16 -3.06 -7.74 2.73
C SER A 16 -2.56 -8.13 1.34
N ALA A 17 -1.69 -9.14 1.23
CA ALA A 17 -1.15 -9.58 -0.06
C ALA A 17 -2.28 -10.13 -0.96
N VAL A 18 -2.16 -9.84 -2.26
CA VAL A 18 -3.06 -10.37 -3.30
C VAL A 18 -2.41 -11.59 -3.94
N THR A 19 -3.21 -12.61 -4.22
CA THR A 19 -2.72 -13.80 -4.93
C THR A 19 -2.69 -13.52 -6.42
N VAL A 20 -1.53 -13.71 -7.05
CA VAL A 20 -1.34 -13.53 -8.50
C VAL A 20 -1.08 -14.88 -9.14
N HIS A 21 -1.87 -15.22 -10.15
CA HIS A 21 -1.68 -16.41 -10.98
C HIS A 21 -0.72 -16.06 -12.14
N ILE A 22 0.43 -16.73 -12.19
CA ILE A 22 1.48 -16.44 -13.18
C ILE A 22 1.52 -17.49 -14.29
N ALA A 23 1.17 -18.73 -13.95
CA ALA A 23 1.07 -19.86 -14.88
C ALA A 23 0.13 -20.92 -14.30
N ASP A 24 -0.16 -21.96 -15.09
CA ASP A 24 -0.86 -23.14 -14.60
C ASP A 24 -0.17 -23.69 -13.35
N HIS A 25 -0.93 -23.86 -12.27
CA HIS A 25 -0.46 -24.33 -10.97
C HIS A 25 0.63 -23.44 -10.30
N CYS A 26 0.76 -22.17 -10.68
CA CYS A 26 1.70 -21.22 -10.08
C CYS A 26 0.96 -19.97 -9.58
N GLU A 27 0.74 -19.93 -8.27
CA GLU A 27 0.14 -18.81 -7.53
C GLU A 27 1.16 -18.24 -6.55
N ILE A 28 1.32 -16.91 -6.56
CA ILE A 28 2.28 -16.23 -5.69
C ILE A 28 1.57 -15.08 -4.95
N PRO A 29 1.74 -14.96 -3.62
CA PRO A 29 1.32 -13.78 -2.89
C PRO A 29 2.20 -12.59 -3.27
N VAL A 30 1.59 -11.51 -3.74
CA VAL A 30 2.24 -10.25 -4.08
C VAL A 30 1.69 -9.17 -3.17
N ALA A 31 2.55 -8.29 -2.65
CA ALA A 31 2.09 -7.15 -1.88
C ALA A 31 1.04 -6.37 -2.67
N SER A 32 -0.11 -6.08 -2.04
CA SER A 32 -1.11 -5.20 -2.62
C SER A 32 -0.52 -3.82 -2.88
N ILE A 33 -1.13 -3.02 -3.77
CA ILE A 33 -0.65 -1.65 -4.03
C ILE A 33 -0.64 -0.81 -2.73
N PRO A 34 -1.68 -0.83 -1.87
CA PRO A 34 -1.62 -0.18 -0.56
C PRO A 34 -0.48 -0.70 0.33
N GLY A 35 -0.30 -2.02 0.41
CA GLY A 35 0.78 -2.64 1.19
C GLY A 35 2.17 -2.21 0.72
N LEU A 36 2.39 -2.23 -0.59
CA LEU A 36 3.63 -1.76 -1.20
C LEU A 36 3.88 -0.28 -0.88
N VAL A 37 2.90 0.59 -1.10
CA VAL A 37 3.04 2.04 -0.88
C VAL A 37 3.29 2.36 0.59
N MET A 38 2.63 1.68 1.51
CA MET A 38 2.87 1.83 2.95
C MET A 38 4.33 1.57 3.31
N THR A 39 4.93 0.48 2.81
CA THR A 39 6.36 0.19 3.07
C THR A 39 7.29 1.27 2.49
N LYS A 40 6.90 1.92 1.38
CA LYS A 40 7.65 3.04 0.79
C LYS A 40 7.51 4.32 1.61
N VAL A 41 6.33 4.61 2.15
CA VAL A 41 6.09 5.77 3.04
C VAL A 41 6.90 5.62 4.33
N ILE A 42 6.89 4.44 4.97
CA ILE A 42 7.70 4.18 6.18
C ILE A 42 9.19 4.33 5.87
N ALA A 43 9.64 3.72 4.78
CA ALA A 43 11.01 3.88 4.29
C ALA A 43 11.39 5.35 4.04
N TRP A 44 10.48 6.14 3.46
CA TRP A 44 10.69 7.57 3.24
C TRP A 44 10.80 8.34 4.56
N LEU A 45 9.98 8.02 5.56
CA LEU A 45 10.05 8.66 6.88
C LEU A 45 11.39 8.40 7.57
N ASP A 46 11.96 7.20 7.42
CA ASP A 46 13.23 6.84 8.05
C ASP A 46 14.46 7.47 7.38
N ARG A 47 14.47 7.50 6.04
CA ARG A 47 15.69 7.80 5.26
C ARG A 47 15.47 8.67 4.02
N GLY A 48 14.29 9.28 3.86
CA GLY A 48 13.94 10.06 2.68
C GLY A 48 14.89 11.24 2.43
N GLN A 49 15.45 11.85 3.48
CA GLN A 49 16.43 12.93 3.36
C GLN A 49 17.75 12.48 2.70
N SER A 50 18.17 11.23 2.91
CA SER A 50 19.40 10.69 2.32
C SER A 50 19.15 9.86 1.07
N LYS A 51 17.92 9.41 0.85
CA LYS A 51 17.55 8.53 -0.26
C LYS A 51 16.21 8.94 -0.90
N PRO A 52 16.22 9.85 -1.89
CA PRO A 52 15.00 10.40 -2.47
C PRO A 52 14.20 9.39 -3.32
N LYS A 53 14.76 8.20 -3.58
CA LYS A 53 14.12 7.18 -4.42
C LYS A 53 12.76 6.74 -3.88
N ASP A 54 12.59 6.69 -2.56
CA ASP A 54 11.39 6.10 -1.96
C ASP A 54 10.14 6.99 -2.24
N ALA A 55 10.31 8.31 -2.42
CA ALA A 55 9.25 9.21 -2.89
C ALA A 55 8.92 9.03 -4.38
N VAL A 56 9.93 8.76 -5.19
CA VAL A 56 9.73 8.45 -6.61
C VAL A 56 8.98 7.13 -6.76
N ASP A 57 9.31 6.13 -5.93
CA ASP A 57 8.73 4.79 -5.97
C ASP A 57 7.20 4.79 -5.73
N PHE A 58 6.65 5.68 -4.88
CA PHE A 58 5.21 5.73 -4.65
C PHE A 58 4.45 6.74 -5.52
N ARG A 59 5.14 7.57 -6.32
CA ARG A 59 4.49 8.52 -7.24
C ARG A 59 3.60 7.82 -8.26
N TYR A 60 4.11 6.76 -8.89
CA TYR A 60 3.36 6.01 -9.90
C TYR A 60 2.05 5.41 -9.35
N PRO A 61 2.07 4.72 -8.19
CA PRO A 61 0.84 4.33 -7.50
C PRO A 61 -0.13 5.47 -7.25
N LEU A 62 0.32 6.64 -6.76
CA LEU A 62 -0.57 7.78 -6.51
C LEU A 62 -1.28 8.24 -7.79
N GLU A 63 -0.54 8.37 -8.89
CA GLU A 63 -1.08 8.87 -10.15
C GLU A 63 -2.05 7.88 -10.82
N ASN A 64 -1.91 6.58 -10.54
CA ASN A 64 -2.62 5.53 -11.27
C ASN A 64 -3.61 4.72 -10.43
N TYR A 65 -3.72 4.97 -9.12
CA TYR A 65 -4.51 4.09 -8.23
C TYR A 65 -5.99 4.01 -8.61
N ALA A 66 -6.57 5.10 -9.09
CA ALA A 66 -7.95 5.11 -9.58
C ALA A 66 -8.13 4.10 -10.74
N ALA A 67 -7.20 4.08 -11.69
CA ALA A 67 -7.22 3.19 -12.84
C ALA A 67 -6.70 1.77 -12.53
N ALA A 68 -6.09 1.56 -11.35
CA ALA A 68 -5.54 0.27 -10.93
C ALA A 68 -6.62 -0.69 -10.39
N GLY A 69 -7.73 -0.83 -11.12
CA GLY A 69 -8.86 -1.69 -10.75
C GLY A 69 -9.89 -1.04 -9.81
N ASN A 70 -9.75 0.25 -9.49
CA ASN A 70 -10.64 0.96 -8.56
C ASN A 70 -11.75 1.79 -9.23
N VAL A 71 -11.83 1.81 -10.58
CA VAL A 71 -12.82 2.63 -11.31
C VAL A 71 -14.26 2.28 -10.90
N ASP A 72 -14.60 0.99 -10.87
CA ASP A 72 -15.94 0.55 -10.49
C ASP A 72 -16.26 0.87 -9.03
N ARG A 73 -15.27 0.71 -8.12
CA ARG A 73 -15.41 1.10 -6.70
C ARG A 73 -15.64 2.60 -6.55
N LEU A 74 -14.92 3.43 -7.32
CA LEU A 74 -15.06 4.89 -7.32
C LEU A 74 -16.43 5.36 -7.82
N TYR A 75 -17.02 4.67 -8.80
CA TYR A 75 -18.38 4.96 -9.25
C TYR A 75 -19.48 4.30 -8.39
N GLY A 76 -19.12 3.30 -7.60
CA GLY A 76 -20.02 2.56 -6.70
C GLY A 76 -19.91 3.02 -5.25
N GLU A 77 -19.26 2.20 -4.43
CA GLU A 77 -19.14 2.37 -2.96
C GLU A 77 -18.54 3.73 -2.57
N GLU A 78 -17.54 4.19 -3.33
CA GLU A 78 -16.77 5.39 -3.03
C GLU A 78 -17.22 6.60 -3.87
N LEU A 79 -18.45 6.57 -4.40
CA LEU A 79 -19.04 7.71 -5.13
C LEU A 79 -19.02 9.01 -4.31
N PRO A 80 -19.26 9.03 -2.98
CA PRO A 80 -19.11 10.25 -2.18
C PRO A 80 -17.68 10.81 -2.20
N LEU A 81 -16.65 9.95 -2.17
CA LEU A 81 -15.25 10.36 -2.29
C LEU A 81 -14.98 10.95 -3.68
N LEU A 82 -15.47 10.29 -4.73
CA LEU A 82 -15.32 10.77 -6.10
C LEU A 82 -16.00 12.13 -6.31
N ALA A 83 -17.20 12.31 -5.78
CA ALA A 83 -17.92 13.59 -5.81
C ALA A 83 -17.16 14.70 -5.04
N ALA A 84 -16.60 14.40 -3.88
CA ALA A 84 -15.74 15.31 -3.12
C ALA A 84 -14.40 15.64 -3.80
N CYS A 85 -14.10 14.97 -4.92
CA CYS A 85 -12.95 15.19 -5.78
C CYS A 85 -13.32 15.79 -7.14
N ASP A 86 -14.54 16.36 -7.28
CA ASP A 86 -15.06 16.91 -8.54
C ASP A 86 -15.08 15.89 -9.69
N TYR A 87 -15.22 14.59 -9.36
CA TYR A 87 -15.14 13.49 -10.31
C TYR A 87 -13.79 13.38 -11.05
N VAL A 88 -12.71 13.93 -10.45
CA VAL A 88 -11.35 13.88 -11.00
C VAL A 88 -10.58 12.71 -10.39
N PHE A 89 -10.20 11.73 -11.21
CA PHE A 89 -9.49 10.52 -10.77
C PHE A 89 -8.09 10.79 -10.22
N GLU A 90 -7.39 11.78 -10.75
CA GLU A 90 -6.08 12.22 -10.27
C GLU A 90 -6.15 12.78 -8.84
N ARG A 91 -7.35 13.17 -8.38
CA ARG A 91 -7.61 13.60 -7.00
C ARG A 91 -8.17 12.46 -6.13
N ALA A 92 -9.10 11.68 -6.69
CA ALA A 92 -9.76 10.59 -5.97
C ALA A 92 -8.83 9.39 -5.72
N GLY A 93 -8.02 9.00 -6.69
CA GLY A 93 -7.08 7.88 -6.60
C GLY A 93 -6.12 7.98 -5.42
N PRO A 94 -5.34 9.07 -5.27
CA PRO A 94 -4.48 9.25 -4.10
C PRO A 94 -5.21 9.21 -2.75
N ARG A 95 -6.42 9.77 -2.67
CA ARG A 95 -7.22 9.75 -1.44
C ARG A 95 -7.70 8.35 -1.11
N LEU A 96 -8.19 7.61 -2.11
CA LEU A 96 -8.60 6.22 -1.97
C LEU A 96 -7.42 5.34 -1.54
N LEU A 97 -6.24 5.55 -2.14
CA LEU A 97 -5.01 4.85 -1.75
C LEU A 97 -4.67 5.11 -0.27
N GLY A 98 -4.78 6.36 0.18
CA GLY A 98 -4.56 6.71 1.59
C GLY A 98 -5.56 6.03 2.52
N MET A 99 -6.84 5.94 2.14
CA MET A 99 -7.87 5.24 2.91
C MET A 99 -7.56 3.74 3.00
N ASP A 100 -7.17 3.11 1.90
CA ASP A 100 -6.85 1.68 1.88
C ASP A 100 -5.57 1.37 2.67
N ILE A 101 -4.55 2.26 2.63
CA ILE A 101 -3.37 2.17 3.48
C ILE A 101 -3.76 2.23 4.96
N ALA A 102 -4.66 3.14 5.34
CA ALA A 102 -5.13 3.25 6.72
C ALA A 102 -5.89 1.98 7.15
N LEU A 103 -6.73 1.41 6.28
CA LEU A 103 -7.46 0.17 6.55
C LEU A 103 -6.51 -1.01 6.82
N ILE A 104 -5.46 -1.19 6.01
CA ILE A 104 -4.50 -2.28 6.22
C ILE A 104 -3.61 -2.06 7.45
N ALA A 105 -3.31 -0.80 7.79
CA ALA A 105 -2.53 -0.47 8.98
C ALA A 105 -3.32 -0.65 10.28
N CYS A 106 -4.65 -0.54 10.22
CA CYS A 106 -5.55 -0.76 11.36
C CYS A 106 -6.08 -2.19 11.47
N ALA A 107 -5.91 -3.02 10.44
CA ALA A 107 -6.26 -4.43 10.53
C ALA A 107 -5.38 -5.08 11.59
N GLU A 108 -5.96 -5.49 12.72
CA GLU A 108 -5.23 -6.15 13.80
C GLU A 108 -4.30 -7.22 13.20
N SER A 109 -3.00 -7.03 13.39
CA SER A 109 -1.98 -7.99 12.97
C SER A 109 -2.22 -9.31 13.71
N LYS A 110 -3.02 -10.20 13.11
CA LYS A 110 -3.21 -11.58 13.58
C LYS A 110 -1.95 -12.37 13.27
N GLY A 111 -0.88 -12.09 14.00
CA GLY A 111 0.44 -12.64 13.75
C GLY A 111 1.36 -12.41 14.93
N THR A 112 1.10 -13.15 16.02
CA THR A 112 2.08 -13.56 17.05
C THR A 112 3.14 -12.54 17.44
N ASP A 113 2.90 -11.86 18.57
CA ASP A 113 3.97 -11.52 19.51
C ASP A 113 4.74 -12.81 19.87
N ARG A 114 5.78 -13.11 19.10
CA ARG A 114 6.94 -13.80 19.65
C ARG A 114 8.02 -12.74 19.81
N PRO A 115 8.47 -12.46 21.04
CA PRO A 115 9.57 -11.54 21.24
C PRO A 115 10.79 -12.11 20.51
N TYR A 116 11.29 -11.35 19.53
CA TYR A 116 12.51 -11.67 18.81
C TYR A 116 13.71 -11.18 19.63
N PHE A 117 13.88 -11.65 20.86
CA PHE A 117 15.14 -11.59 21.62
C PHE A 117 15.10 -12.62 22.75
N ASP A 118 15.81 -13.73 22.53
CA ASP A 118 16.58 -14.50 23.53
C ASP A 118 17.90 -14.91 22.85
#